data_AF-A0A2G9S1E7-F1
#
_entry.id   AF-A0A2G9S1E7-F1
#
_cell.length_a   1.000
_cell.length_b   1.000
_cell.length_c   1.000
_cell.angle_alpha   90.00
_cell.angle_beta   90.00
_cell.angle_gamma   90.00
#
_symmetry.space_group_name_H-M   'P 1'
#
loop_
_entity.id
_entity.type
_entity.pdbx_description
1 polymer ?
#
loop_
_entity_poly.entity_id
_entity_poly.type
_entity_poly.pdbx_seq_one_letter_code
_entity_poly.pdbx_strand_id
1 'polypeptide(L)'
;MKEDLSRELRKISDFYGLAVTDEQIKLVQEKTTFSSMKEKSSSTHGDLANAFFRKGEVGDWKSLFTEEQSKEVDAQFEKYLAGTKLGNMIKYEKYCTF
;
A
#
# COMPACT_ATOMS: atom_id res chain seq x y z
N MET A 1 -3.74 3.34 -2.08
CA MET A 1 -3.00 3.05 -3.32
C MET A 1 -3.30 1.67 -3.88
N LYS A 2 -3.28 0.58 -3.08
CA LYS A 2 -3.49 -0.80 -3.60
C LYS A 2 -4.95 -1.19 -3.87
N GLU A 3 -5.89 -0.69 -3.07
CA GLU A 3 -7.32 -1.00 -3.25
C GLU A 3 -7.91 -0.30 -4.49
N ASP A 4 -7.55 0.95 -4.71
CA ASP A 4 -8.00 1.76 -5.85
C ASP A 4 -6.95 2.82 -6.16
N LEU A 5 -6.10 2.58 -7.17
CA LEU A 5 -5.02 3.50 -7.51
C LEU A 5 -5.55 4.79 -8.14
N SER A 6 -6.54 4.69 -9.02
CA SER A 6 -7.11 5.85 -9.73
C SER A 6 -7.75 6.85 -8.75
N ARG A 7 -8.53 6.36 -7.79
CA ARG A 7 -9.16 7.21 -6.77
C ARG A 7 -8.13 7.91 -5.90
N GLU A 8 -7.08 7.21 -5.47
CA GLU A 8 -6.04 7.85 -4.66
C GLU A 8 -5.22 8.86 -5.47
N LEU A 9 -4.95 8.62 -6.76
CA LEU A 9 -4.30 9.62 -7.62
C LEU A 9 -5.14 10.90 -7.76
N ARG A 10 -6.47 10.78 -7.88
CA ARG A 10 -7.36 11.95 -7.89
C ARG A 10 -7.31 12.74 -6.59
N LYS A 11 -7.33 12.05 -5.44
CA LYS A 11 -7.18 12.72 -4.13
C LYS A 11 -5.87 13.50 -4.03
N ILE A 12 -4.77 12.96 -4.55
CA ILE A 12 -3.48 13.66 -4.60
C ILE A 12 -3.61 14.91 -5.50
N SER A 13 -4.23 14.76 -6.68
CA SER A 13 -4.49 15.89 -7.58
C SER A 13 -5.30 17.00 -6.91
N ASP A 14 -6.41 16.63 -6.25
CA ASP A 14 -7.30 17.55 -5.54
C ASP A 14 -6.56 18.28 -4.41
N PHE A 15 -5.72 17.56 -3.66
CA PHE A 15 -4.91 18.14 -2.60
C PHE A 15 -3.96 19.24 -3.11
N TYR A 16 -3.39 19.05 -4.30
CA TYR A 16 -2.54 20.04 -4.96
C TYR A 16 -3.31 21.06 -5.81
N GLY A 17 -4.64 20.96 -5.91
CA GLY A 17 -5.46 21.85 -6.74
C GLY A 17 -5.22 21.69 -8.25
N LEU A 18 -4.78 20.51 -8.69
CA LEU A 18 -4.49 20.23 -10.09
C LEU A 18 -5.75 19.72 -10.81
N ALA A 19 -6.07 20.33 -11.95
CA ALA A 19 -7.08 19.81 -12.86
C ALA A 19 -6.44 18.71 -13.73
N VAL A 20 -6.90 17.46 -13.57
CA VAL A 20 -6.39 16.30 -14.30
C VAL A 20 -7.52 15.58 -15.02
N THR A 21 -7.26 15.16 -16.26
CA THR A 21 -8.21 14.36 -17.05
C THR A 21 -8.10 12.88 -16.70
N ASP A 22 -9.10 12.10 -17.11
CA ASP A 22 -9.11 10.65 -16.91
C ASP A 22 -7.97 9.96 -17.66
N GLU A 23 -7.61 10.46 -18.84
CA GLU A 23 -6.47 9.97 -19.62
C GLU A 23 -5.15 10.23 -18.89
N GLN A 24 -5.00 11.40 -18.26
CA GLN A 24 -3.81 11.73 -17.48
C GLN A 24 -3.71 10.84 -16.23
N ILE A 25 -4.82 10.61 -15.52
CA ILE A 25 -4.87 9.66 -14.40
C ILE A 25 -4.46 8.26 -14.86
N LYS A 26 -5.02 7.78 -15.98
CA LYS A 26 -4.68 6.46 -16.55
C LYS A 26 -3.21 6.36 -16.90
N LEU A 27 -2.65 7.38 -17.56
CA LEU A 27 -1.24 7.43 -17.92
C LEU A 27 -0.32 7.36 -16.67
N VAL A 28 -0.65 8.12 -15.63
CA VAL A 28 0.12 8.10 -14.37
C VAL A 28 -0.03 6.75 -13.69
N GLN A 29 -1.24 6.20 -13.64
CA GLN A 29 -1.52 4.89 -13.06
C GLN A 29 -0.69 3.79 -13.71
N GLU A 30 -0.66 3.71 -15.04
CA GLU A 30 0.14 2.73 -15.78
C GLU A 30 1.64 2.86 -15.45
N LYS A 31 2.16 4.09 -15.40
CA LYS A 31 3.58 4.34 -15.10
C LYS A 31 3.97 4.09 -13.65
N THR A 32 3.01 4.14 -12.73
CA THR A 32 3.25 4.04 -11.27
C THR A 32 2.77 2.73 -10.66
N THR A 33 2.40 1.74 -11.48
CA THR A 33 2.20 0.39 -10.97
C THR A 33 3.51 -0.16 -10.39
N PHE A 34 3.41 -1.05 -9.40
CA PHE A 34 4.59 -1.68 -8.80
C PHE A 34 5.42 -2.42 -9.85
N SER A 35 4.78 -3.15 -10.77
CA SER A 35 5.47 -3.88 -11.84
C SER A 35 6.24 -2.94 -12.77
N SER A 36 5.61 -1.86 -13.23
CA SER A 36 6.26 -0.88 -14.12
C SER A 36 7.42 -0.15 -13.43
N MET A 37 7.29 0.15 -12.13
CA MET A 37 8.38 0.75 -11.36
C MET A 37 9.51 -0.27 -11.10
N LYS A 38 9.18 -1.52 -10.78
CA LYS A 38 10.16 -2.59 -10.55
C LYS A 38 10.94 -2.92 -11.81
N GLU A 39 10.31 -2.95 -12.97
CA GLU A 39 10.99 -3.13 -14.27
C GLU A 39 12.06 -2.04 -14.50
N LYS A 40 11.77 -0.79 -14.14
CA LYS A 40 12.70 0.35 -14.24
C LYS A 40 13.65 0.47 -13.05
N SER A 41 13.54 -0.40 -12.05
CA SER A 41 14.29 -0.23 -10.80
C SER A 41 15.78 -0.48 -10.99
N SER A 42 16.18 -1.41 -11.86
CA SER A 42 17.60 -1.68 -12.14
C SER A 42 18.36 -0.47 -12.70
N SER A 43 17.71 0.35 -13.54
CA SER A 43 18.35 1.56 -14.09
C SER A 43 18.37 2.73 -13.11
N THR A 44 17.49 2.74 -12.12
CA THR A 44 17.34 3.85 -11.16
C THR A 44 18.03 3.57 -9.82
N HIS A 45 18.16 2.30 -9.43
CA HIS A 45 18.65 1.84 -8.12
C HIS A 45 19.77 0.80 -8.21
N GLY A 46 20.20 0.43 -9.43
CA GLY A 46 21.31 -0.52 -9.65
C GLY A 46 21.08 -1.87 -8.96
N ASP A 47 22.13 -2.40 -8.33
CA ASP A 47 22.10 -3.69 -7.64
C ASP A 47 21.11 -3.73 -6.45
N LEU A 48 20.70 -2.57 -5.93
CA LEU A 48 19.75 -2.46 -4.83
C LEU A 48 18.28 -2.55 -5.28
N ALA A 49 18.03 -2.59 -6.60
CA ALA A 49 16.69 -2.66 -7.19
C ALA A 49 15.78 -3.72 -6.53
N ASN A 50 16.29 -4.94 -6.38
CA ASN A 50 15.52 -6.05 -5.80
C ASN A 50 15.28 -5.91 -4.30
N ALA A 51 16.17 -5.24 -3.58
CA ALA A 51 16.01 -4.97 -2.15
C ALA A 51 14.95 -3.88 -1.92
N PHE A 52 14.97 -2.81 -2.73
CA PHE A 52 13.98 -1.73 -2.63
C PHE A 52 12.59 -2.14 -3.17
N PHE A 53 12.52 -2.84 -4.30
CA PHE A 53 11.27 -3.27 -4.94
C PHE A 53 11.00 -4.76 -4.71
N ARG A 54 10.76 -5.13 -3.45
CA ARG A 54 10.64 -6.53 -3.02
C ARG A 54 9.38 -7.25 -3.57
N LYS A 55 8.22 -7.10 -2.91
CA LYS A 55 6.94 -7.75 -3.30
C LYS A 55 5.84 -6.75 -3.69
N GLY A 56 5.78 -5.61 -3.00
CA GLY A 56 4.80 -4.57 -3.31
C GLY A 56 3.36 -5.05 -3.09
N GLU A 57 3.09 -5.81 -2.04
CA GLU A 57 1.76 -6.36 -1.73
C GLU A 57 1.34 -6.06 -0.29
N VAL A 58 0.05 -6.18 -0.01
CA VAL A 58 -0.53 -6.07 1.33
C VAL A 58 -0.70 -7.48 1.87
N GLY A 59 -0.30 -7.73 3.12
CA GLY A 59 -0.49 -9.02 3.78
C GLY A 59 0.76 -9.90 3.88
N ASP A 60 1.90 -9.48 3.32
CA ASP A 60 3.13 -10.30 3.34
C ASP A 60 3.69 -10.55 4.75
N TRP A 61 3.24 -9.81 5.76
CA TRP A 61 3.53 -10.09 7.16
C TRP A 61 3.11 -11.51 7.56
N LYS A 62 2.07 -12.09 6.92
CA LYS A 62 1.63 -13.47 7.13
C LYS A 62 2.69 -14.52 6.75
N SER A 63 3.63 -14.19 5.85
CA SER A 63 4.71 -15.10 5.51
C SER A 63 5.85 -15.08 6.54
N LEU A 64 5.81 -14.16 7.51
CA LEU A 64 6.87 -13.93 8.48
C LEU A 64 6.45 -14.29 9.91
N PHE A 65 5.17 -14.11 10.24
CA PHE A 65 4.65 -14.24 11.59
C PHE A 65 4.10 -15.66 11.83
N THR A 66 4.33 -16.19 13.02
CA THR A 66 3.57 -17.35 13.51
C THR A 66 2.16 -16.91 13.95
N GLU A 67 1.26 -17.88 14.14
CA GLU A 67 -0.09 -17.58 14.65
C GLU A 67 -0.05 -16.90 16.02
N GLU A 68 0.87 -17.30 16.90
CA GLU A 68 1.04 -16.70 18.23
C GLU A 68 1.48 -15.24 18.11
N GLN A 69 2.45 -14.95 17.24
CA GLN A 69 2.91 -13.59 16.99
C GLN A 69 1.80 -12.72 16.36
N SER A 70 0.98 -13.30 15.48
CA SER A 70 -0.19 -12.59 14.93
C SER A 70 -1.19 -12.22 16.02
N LYS A 71 -1.51 -13.15 16.94
CA LYS A 71 -2.42 -12.88 18.06
C LYS A 71 -1.90 -11.78 18.99
N GLU A 72 -0.59 -11.68 19.17
CA GLU A 72 0.01 -10.58 19.92
C GLU A 72 -0.23 -9.22 19.23
N VAL A 73 -0.11 -9.15 17.89
CA VAL A 73 -0.43 -7.94 17.11
C VAL A 73 -1.91 -7.59 17.22
N ASP A 74 -2.80 -8.59 17.10
CA ASP A 74 -4.25 -8.41 17.26
C ASP A 74 -4.56 -7.77 18.61
N ALA A 75 -3.96 -8.27 19.70
CA ALA A 75 -4.13 -7.71 21.03
C ALA A 75 -3.61 -6.27 21.16
N GLN A 76 -2.49 -5.92 20.50
CA GLN A 76 -2.01 -4.53 20.49
C GLN A 76 -2.92 -3.60 19.67
N PHE A 77 -3.47 -4.09 18.55
CA PHE A 77 -4.44 -3.33 17.75
C PHE A 77 -5.70 -3.04 18.57
N GLU A 78 -6.27 -4.06 19.22
CA GLU A 78 -7.44 -3.90 20.08
C GLU A 78 -7.19 -2.92 21.23
N LYS A 79 -6.01 -2.99 21.87
CA LYS A 79 -5.69 -2.12 22.99
C LYS A 79 -5.57 -0.64 22.61
N TYR A 80 -5.00 -0.32 21.45
CA TYR A 80 -4.60 1.06 21.12
C TYR A 80 -5.41 1.70 19.99
N LEU A 81 -6.00 0.92 19.10
CA LEU A 81 -6.58 1.42 17.85
C LEU A 81 -8.06 1.06 17.68
N ALA A 82 -8.55 -0.02 18.29
CA ALA A 82 -9.97 -0.37 18.21
C ALA A 82 -10.86 0.78 18.74
N GLY A 83 -11.99 0.99 18.07
CA GLY A 83 -12.93 2.07 18.37
C GLY A 83 -12.48 3.47 17.95
N THR A 84 -11.23 3.67 17.52
CA THR A 84 -10.76 4.97 17.03
C THR A 84 -11.11 5.16 15.55
N LYS A 85 -11.19 6.43 15.10
CA LYS A 85 -11.33 6.75 13.67
C LYS A 85 -10.19 6.15 12.85
N LEU A 86 -8.97 6.15 13.38
CA LEU A 86 -7.80 5.58 12.72
C LEU A 86 -7.92 4.06 12.56
N GLY A 87 -8.32 3.34 13.62
CA GLY A 87 -8.57 1.90 13.56
C GLY A 87 -9.58 1.53 12.48
N ASN A 88 -10.68 2.28 12.39
CA ASN A 88 -11.69 2.09 11.34
C ASN A 88 -11.14 2.29 9.92
N MET A 89 -10.16 3.18 9.74
CA MET A 89 -9.55 3.44 8.43
C MET A 89 -8.60 2.32 7.99
N ILE A 90 -8.00 1.57 8.91
CA ILE A 90 -7.06 0.48 8.62
C ILE A 90 -7.77 -0.73 7.98
N LYS A 91 -9.07 -0.90 8.23
CA LYS A 91 -9.85 -2.08 7.81
C LYS A 91 -9.18 -3.39 8.29
N TYR A 92 -8.81 -3.41 9.58
CA TYR A 92 -8.00 -4.46 10.19
C TYR A 92 -8.54 -5.88 9.93
N GLU A 93 -9.83 -6.10 10.19
CA GLU A 93 -10.53 -7.37 9.93
C GLU A 93 -10.40 -7.91 8.50
N LYS A 94 -10.18 -7.02 7.51
CA LYS A 94 -10.05 -7.39 6.10
C LYS A 94 -8.61 -7.71 5.70
N TYR A 95 -7.61 -7.08 6.32
CA TYR A 95 -6.23 -7.08 5.81
C TYR A 95 -5.18 -7.58 6.80
N CYS A 96 -5.51 -7.65 8.09
CA CYS A 96 -4.56 -7.84 9.18
C CYS A 96 -4.88 -9.05 10.08
N THR A 97 -5.97 -9.77 9.80
CA THR A 97 -6.29 -11.03 10.48
C THR A 97 -5.62 -12.20 9.76
N PHE A 98 -5.14 -13.19 10.52
CA PHE A 98 -4.40 -14.36 10.01
C PHE A 98 -5.28 -15.26 9.13
#